data_AF-A0A0F9NAP7-F1
#
_entry.id   AF-A0A0F9NAP7-F1
#
_cell.length_a   1.000
_cell.length_b   1.000
_cell.length_c   1.000
_cell.angle_alpha   90.00
_cell.angle_beta   90.00
_cell.angle_gamma   90.00
#
_symmetry.space_group_name_H-M   'P 1'
#
loop_
_entity.id
_entity.type
_entity.pdbx_description
1 polymer ?
#
loop_
_entity_poly.entity_id
_entity_poly.type
_entity_poly.pdbx_seq_one_letter_code
_entity_poly.pdbx_strand_id
1 'polypeptide(L)' 'MANLPSLSIWIFAWIFLFIGIASLVVLIVYSKYGREISVRLSIISIVFSSIFLGFGFHFLLLSWNL' A
#
# COMPACT_ATOMS: atom_id res chain seq x y z
N MET A 1 0.29 13.07 27.75
CA MET A 1 1.18 13.81 26.84
C MET A 1 1.06 13.15 25.48
N ALA A 2 0.67 13.88 24.43
CA ALA A 2 0.63 13.32 23.09
C ALA A 2 2.07 13.00 22.68
N ASN A 3 2.43 11.71 22.62
CA ASN A 3 3.70 11.29 22.07
C ASN A 3 3.66 11.64 20.58
N LEU A 4 4.45 12.62 20.17
CA LEU A 4 4.61 12.93 18.76
C LEU A 4 5.02 11.64 18.05
N PRO A 5 4.34 11.26 16.95
CA PRO A 5 4.74 10.09 16.20
C PRO A 5 6.22 10.21 15.85
N SER A 6 6.95 9.09 15.94
CA SER A 6 8.32 9.10 15.46
C SER A 6 8.27 9.53 13.99
N LEU A 7 9.00 10.60 13.68
CA LEU A 7 9.00 11.20 12.34
C LEU A 7 9.26 10.14 11.27
N SER A 8 10.12 9.17 11.59
CA SER A 8 10.44 8.02 10.75
C SER A 8 9.22 7.13 10.46
N ILE A 9 8.42 6.74 11.47
CA ILE A 9 7.22 5.89 11.26
C ILE A 9 6.20 6.65 10.41
N TRP A 10 6.00 7.94 10.67
CA TRP A 10 5.07 8.76 9.89
C TRP A 10 5.50 8.86 8.41
N ILE A 11 6.79 9.08 8.14
CA ILE A 11 7.33 9.09 6.77
C ILE A 11 7.15 7.72 6.11
N PHE A 12 7.47 6.61 6.80
CA PHE A 12 7.29 5.27 6.25
C PHE A 12 5.82 4.95 5.95
N ALA A 13 4.89 5.38 6.80
CA ALA A 13 3.46 5.21 6.56
C ALA A 13 3.04 5.80 5.21
N TRP A 14 3.44 7.06 4.94
CA TRP A 14 3.11 7.72 3.68
C TRP A 14 3.79 7.10 2.47
N ILE A 15 5.06 6.71 2.57
CA ILE A 15 5.77 6.04 1.48
C ILE A 15 5.06 4.73 1.11
N PHE A 16 4.76 3.90 2.11
CA PHE A 16 4.09 2.61 1.89
C PHE A 16 2.66 2.78 1.36
N LEU A 17 1.91 3.74 1.88
CA LEU A 17 0.57 4.08 1.37
C LEU A 17 0.61 4.53 -0.09
N PHE A 18 1.54 5.42 -0.45
CA PHE A 18 1.62 5.93 -1.82
C PHE A 18 1.98 4.83 -2.82
N ILE A 19 2.97 3.99 -2.47
CA ILE A 19 3.36 2.83 -3.28
C ILE A 19 2.21 1.82 -3.37
N GLY A 20 1.53 1.54 -2.26
CA GLY A 20 0.39 0.62 -2.19
C GLY A 20 -0.78 1.06 -3.05
N ILE A 21 -1.14 2.35 -2.98
CA ILE A 21 -2.19 2.96 -3.82
C ILE A 21 -1.77 2.94 -5.29
N ALA A 22 -0.54 3.33 -5.63
CA ALA A 22 -0.06 3.28 -7.01
C ALA A 22 -0.14 1.86 -7.59
N SER A 23 0.30 0.85 -6.82
CA SER A 23 0.19 -0.56 -7.21
C SER A 23 -1.26 -1.02 -7.34
N LEU A 24 -2.17 -0.53 -6.50
CA LEU A 24 -3.59 -0.85 -6.58
C LEU A 24 -4.21 -0.25 -7.85
N VAL A 25 -3.90 1.01 -8.16
CA VAL A 25 -4.35 1.67 -9.38
C VAL A 25 -3.87 0.92 -10.61
N VAL A 26 -2.60 0.49 -10.62
CA VAL A 26 -2.05 -0.39 -11.67
C VAL A 26 -2.91 -1.66 -11.77
N LEU A 27 -3.12 -2.40 -10.68
CA LEU A 27 -3.97 -3.60 -10.69
C LEU A 27 -5.37 -3.33 -11.25
N ILE A 28 -6.03 -2.23 -10.86
CA ILE A 28 -7.36 -1.85 -11.33
C ILE A 28 -7.35 -1.57 -12.83
N VAL A 29 -6.43 -0.74 -13.31
CA VAL A 29 -6.30 -0.40 -14.73
C VAL A 29 -6.04 -1.68 -15.54
N TYR A 30 -5.11 -2.51 -15.10
CA TYR A 30 -4.81 -3.77 -15.78
C TYR A 30 -5.99 -4.77 -15.74
N SER A 31 -6.73 -4.84 -14.64
CA SER A 31 -7.92 -5.70 -14.55
C SER A 31 -9.05 -5.27 -15.47
N LYS A 32 -9.19 -3.96 -15.71
CA LYS A 32 -10.27 -3.38 -16.51
C LYS A 32 -9.96 -3.36 -18.01
N TYR A 33 -8.72 -3.07 -18.37
CA TYR A 33 -8.30 -2.84 -19.76
C TYR A 33 -7.43 -3.97 -20.32
N GLY A 34 -6.86 -4.82 -19.47
CA GLY A 34 -6.07 -5.99 -19.90
C GLY A 34 -6.99 -7.10 -20.39
N ARG A 35 -7.16 -7.20 -21.71
CA ARG A 35 -8.06 -8.20 -22.33
C ARG A 35 -7.53 -9.63 -22.23
N GLU A 36 -6.22 -9.79 -21.98
CA GLU A 36 -5.53 -11.07 -21.79
C GLU A 36 -4.59 -10.95 -20.58
N ILE A 37 -5.17 -11.08 -19.39
CA ILE A 37 -4.39 -10.93 -18.17
C ILE A 37 -3.62 -12.23 -17.92
N SER A 38 -2.29 -12.14 -17.87
CA SER A 38 -1.50 -13.22 -17.27
C SER A 38 -1.85 -13.30 -15.79
N VAL A 39 -2.52 -14.38 -15.39
CA VAL A 39 -2.90 -14.67 -13.99
C VAL A 39 -1.71 -14.45 -13.04
N ARG A 40 -0.49 -14.74 -13.49
CA ARG A 40 0.74 -14.50 -12.73
C ARG A 40 0.96 -13.03 -12.39
N LEU A 41 0.76 -12.11 -13.34
CA LEU A 41 0.94 -10.67 -13.12
C LEU A 41 -0.10 -10.14 -12.13
N SER A 42 -1.37 -10.59 -12.25
CA SER A 42 -2.41 -10.23 -11.28
C SER A 42 -2.07 -10.68 -9.87
N ILE A 43 -1.62 -11.92 -9.69
CA ILE A 43 -1.24 -12.44 -8.37
C ILE A 43 -0.12 -11.57 -7.77
N ILE A 44 0.91 -11.26 -8.56
CA ILE A 44 2.03 -10.42 -8.10
C ILE A 44 1.53 -9.03 -7.70
N SER A 45 0.70 -8.39 -8.53
CA SER A 45 0.17 -7.06 -8.24
C SER A 45 -0.76 -7.04 -7.02
N ILE A 46 -1.56 -8.10 -6.81
CA ILE A 46 -2.40 -8.25 -5.61
C ILE A 46 -1.53 -8.38 -4.37
N VAL A 47 -0.54 -9.29 -4.38
CA VAL A 47 0.35 -9.52 -3.24
C VAL A 47 1.13 -8.24 -2.91
N PHE A 48 1.69 -7.59 -3.93
CA PHE A 48 2.44 -6.35 -3.75
C PHE A 48 1.56 -5.24 -3.18
N SER A 49 0.40 -4.96 -3.80
CA SER A 49 -0.51 -3.93 -3.29
C SER A 49 -0.99 -4.22 -1.86
N SER A 50 -1.33 -5.47 -1.55
CA SER A 50 -1.80 -5.88 -0.22
C SER A 50 -0.72 -5.69 0.86
N ILE A 51 0.53 -6.04 0.57
CA ILE A 51 1.66 -5.85 1.51
C ILE A 51 1.87 -4.36 1.76
N PHE A 52 2.00 -3.56 0.71
CA PHE A 52 2.30 -2.13 0.86
C PHE A 52 1.16 -1.36 1.52
N LEU A 53 -0.10 -1.64 1.17
CA LEU A 53 -1.25 -1.04 1.84
C LEU A 53 -1.34 -1.50 3.29
N GLY A 54 -1.18 -2.80 3.56
CA GLY A 54 -1.23 -3.36 4.92
C GLY A 54 -0.21 -2.73 5.85
N PHE A 55 1.06 -2.68 5.43
CA PHE A 55 2.11 -2.01 6.21
C PHE A 55 1.92 -0.49 6.28
N GLY A 56 1.45 0.14 5.20
CA GLY A 56 1.12 1.57 5.19
C GLY A 56 0.07 1.92 6.23
N PHE A 57 -1.04 1.17 6.28
CA PHE A 57 -2.06 1.33 7.31
C PHE A 57 -1.54 1.00 8.71
N HIS A 58 -0.75 -0.06 8.85
CA HIS A 58 -0.16 -0.43 10.13
C HIS A 58 0.73 0.71 10.70
N PHE A 59 1.63 1.27 9.89
CA PHE A 59 2.49 2.38 10.32
C PHE A 59 1.69 3.66 10.58
N LEU A 60 0.62 3.91 9.82
CA LEU A 60 -0.27 5.05 10.04
C LEU A 60 -0.99 4.95 11.39
N LEU A 61 -1.53 3.77 11.72
CA LEU A 61 -2.19 3.49 13.01
C LEU A 61 -1.20 3.59 14.16
N LEU A 62 -0.03 2.97 14.02
CA LEU A 62 1.06 3.05 14.98
C LEU A 62 1.50 4.51 15.23
N SER A 63 1.55 5.33 14.17
CA SER A 63 1.82 6.78 14.25
C SER A 63 0.75 7.54 15.04
N TRP A 64 -0.48 7.05 15.10
CA TRP A 64 -1.55 7.63 15.91
C TRP A 64 -1.69 6.97 17.28
N ASN A 65 -0.78 6.06 17.61
CA ASN A 65 -0.80 5.29 18.86
C ASN A 65 -2.12 4.49 19.01
N LEU A 66 -2.63 4.01 17.88
CA LEU A 66 -3.84 3.18 17.70
C LEU A 66 -3.46 1.75 17.28
#